data_AF-A0AA37EJ04-F1
#
_entry.id   AF-A0AA37EJ04-F1
#
_cell.length_a   1.000
_cell.length_b   1.000
_cell.length_c   1.000
_cell.angle_alpha   90.00
_cell.angle_beta   90.00
_cell.angle_gamma   90.00
#
_symmetry.space_group_name_H-M   'P 1'
#
loop_
_entity.id
_entity.type
_entity.pdbx_description
1 polymer ?
#
loop_
_entity_poly.entity_id
_entity_poly.type
_entity_poly.pdbx_seq_one_letter_code
_entity_poly.pdbx_strand_id
1 'polypeptide(L)'
;MIQLSNDLNKGNTTASQVIKEELPFDVYAYEKEYGPIRTQEELCPGIYQIRNGPVPPWHFCTEYIVVLKNSPAISDEAKGYGTPSKEVPEILMYSTEDYFNKPRWVVTYEIHKYLVDQGIPLPDGESLAEDRVRGMEVCPEYFGEFPVPVETPWGPILQYDKLWNGIYWLETAEAGWALALAFPFFEDVRENTAALAVSAPSALEGGENSDFAYHFYPYGQSCLPLFELLTYAEETWAKQINTAALKNAILKCFPDYAREDAEEYANLPIGEQILFTPGAGTDFYKFPVTPIPMM
;
A
#
# COMPACT_ATOMS: atom_id res chain seq x y z
N MET A 1 -6.74 -7.94 -16.57
CA MET A 1 -7.02 -6.69 -17.32
C MET A 1 -8.33 -6.12 -16.82
N ILE A 2 -8.27 -5.25 -15.80
CA ILE A 2 -9.46 -4.57 -15.29
C ILE A 2 -9.45 -3.17 -15.91
N GLN A 3 -10.50 -2.89 -16.68
CA GLN A 3 -10.77 -1.57 -17.24
C GLN A 3 -11.04 -0.60 -16.09
N LEU A 4 -10.08 0.30 -15.84
CA LEU A 4 -10.34 1.55 -15.14
C LEU A 4 -11.12 2.46 -16.10
N SER A 5 -12.43 2.24 -16.21
CA SER A 5 -13.34 3.13 -16.90
C SER A 5 -13.94 4.14 -15.93
N ASN A 6 -13.57 5.40 -16.13
CA ASN A 6 -14.42 6.58 -16.04
C ASN A 6 -15.51 6.58 -14.96
N ASP A 7 -15.17 7.10 -13.78
CA ASP A 7 -16.13 7.81 -12.93
C ASP A 7 -15.41 8.96 -12.21
N LEU A 8 -15.09 10.00 -13.00
CA LEU A 8 -14.79 11.34 -12.47
C LEU A 8 -15.85 12.28 -13.02
N ASN A 9 -17.06 12.20 -12.47
CA ASN A 9 -17.98 13.33 -12.41
C ASN A 9 -19.17 13.05 -11.48
N LYS A 10 -19.25 13.85 -10.41
CA LYS A 10 -20.37 14.10 -9.49
C LYS A 10 -20.42 13.23 -8.22
N GLY A 11 -19.47 13.49 -7.32
CA GLY A 11 -19.66 13.49 -5.86
C GLY A 11 -19.20 14.85 -5.34
N ASN A 12 -19.71 15.31 -4.20
CA ASN A 12 -19.50 16.66 -3.68
C ASN A 12 -18.05 16.83 -3.17
N THR A 13 -17.09 17.17 -4.03
CA THR A 13 -15.71 17.43 -3.62
C THR A 13 -15.59 18.83 -2.99
N THR A 14 -14.92 18.91 -1.84
CA THR A 14 -14.55 20.15 -1.14
C THR A 14 -13.56 21.03 -1.93
N ALA A 15 -13.03 20.51 -3.04
CA ALA A 15 -12.15 21.22 -3.95
C ALA A 15 -12.90 22.29 -4.76
N SER A 16 -12.40 23.52 -4.74
CA SER A 16 -12.95 24.61 -5.55
C SER A 16 -12.16 24.77 -6.85
N GLN A 17 -12.87 24.86 -7.98
CA GLN A 17 -12.25 25.24 -9.24
C GLN A 17 -11.65 26.65 -9.13
N VAL A 18 -10.39 26.79 -9.54
CA VAL A 18 -9.67 28.06 -9.51
C VAL A 18 -9.47 28.57 -10.93
N ILE A 19 -9.54 29.87 -11.15
CA ILE A 19 -9.21 30.47 -12.44
C ILE A 19 -7.69 30.45 -12.60
N LYS A 20 -7.17 30.00 -13.74
CA LYS A 20 -5.73 29.80 -13.95
C LYS A 20 -4.90 31.05 -13.64
N GLU A 21 -5.42 32.23 -13.99
CA GLU A 21 -4.79 33.53 -13.77
C GLU A 21 -4.75 33.96 -12.29
N GLU A 22 -5.49 33.27 -11.41
CA GLU A 22 -5.55 33.54 -9.96
C GLU A 22 -4.60 32.63 -9.16
N LEU A 23 -3.87 31.73 -9.82
CA LEU A 23 -2.87 30.91 -9.16
C LEU A 23 -1.78 31.79 -8.51
N PRO A 24 -1.40 31.54 -7.25
CA PRO A 24 -0.51 32.41 -6.48
C PRO A 24 0.99 32.22 -6.79
N PHE A 25 1.32 31.84 -8.02
CA PHE A 25 2.68 31.60 -8.49
C PHE A 25 2.80 31.89 -10.00
N ASP A 26 4.03 31.97 -10.52
CA ASP A 26 4.25 32.25 -11.94
C ASP A 26 3.84 31.06 -12.83
N VAL A 27 2.64 31.16 -13.39
CA VAL A 27 2.05 30.14 -14.28
C VAL A 27 2.86 29.93 -15.56
N TYR A 28 3.46 30.99 -16.12
CA TYR A 28 4.23 30.84 -17.36
C TYR A 28 5.52 30.07 -17.11
N ALA A 29 6.20 30.37 -16.00
CA ALA A 29 7.37 29.63 -15.54
C ALA A 29 7.02 28.16 -15.21
N TYR A 30 5.89 27.93 -14.53
CA TYR A 30 5.38 26.58 -14.27
C TYR A 30 5.14 25.77 -15.54
N GLU A 31 4.40 26.33 -16.52
CA GLU A 31 4.03 25.61 -17.75
C GLU A 31 5.24 25.30 -18.64
N LYS A 32 6.30 26.11 -18.55
CA LYS A 32 7.56 25.87 -19.24
C LYS A 32 8.28 24.63 -18.68
N GLU A 33 8.15 24.36 -17.38
CA GLU A 33 8.79 23.22 -16.72
C GLU A 33 7.93 21.95 -16.78
N TYR A 34 6.63 22.06 -16.50
CA TYR A 34 5.73 20.91 -16.29
C TYR A 34 4.64 20.74 -17.35
N GLY A 35 4.53 21.68 -18.29
CA GLY A 35 3.57 21.64 -19.38
C GLY A 35 2.30 22.45 -19.12
N PRO A 36 1.44 22.60 -20.15
CA PRO A 36 0.30 23.48 -20.07
C PRO A 36 -0.73 22.95 -19.05
N ILE A 37 -1.16 23.80 -18.13
CA ILE A 37 -2.21 23.51 -17.16
C ILE A 37 -3.53 23.27 -17.90
N ARG A 38 -4.19 22.14 -17.61
CA ARG A 38 -5.49 21.75 -18.16
C ARG A 38 -6.61 21.94 -17.15
N THR A 39 -6.37 21.55 -15.91
CA THR A 39 -7.28 21.73 -14.79
C THR A 39 -6.49 22.08 -13.54
N GLN A 40 -7.12 22.84 -12.66
CA GLN A 40 -6.56 23.28 -11.40
C GLN A 40 -7.69 23.39 -10.38
N GLU A 41 -7.51 22.73 -9.25
CA GLU A 41 -8.46 22.71 -8.15
C GLU A 41 -7.70 22.98 -6.86
N GLU A 42 -8.20 23.92 -6.03
CA GLU A 42 -7.63 24.16 -4.71
C GLU A 42 -8.19 23.12 -3.74
N LEU A 43 -7.29 22.33 -3.13
CA LEU A 43 -7.64 21.30 -2.16
C LEU A 43 -7.76 21.89 -0.75
N CYS A 44 -6.84 22.79 -0.40
CA CYS A 44 -6.85 23.60 0.81
C CYS A 44 -5.92 24.82 0.61
N PRO A 45 -5.89 25.82 1.52
CA PRO A 45 -5.19 27.08 1.30
C PRO A 45 -3.73 26.92 0.84
N GLY A 46 -3.47 27.31 -0.42
CA GLY A 46 -2.15 27.24 -1.02
C GLY A 46 -1.72 25.85 -1.49
N ILE A 47 -2.66 24.92 -1.69
CA ILE A 47 -2.42 23.59 -2.23
C ILE A 47 -3.37 23.32 -3.39
N TYR A 48 -2.80 22.96 -4.54
CA TYR A 48 -3.54 22.81 -5.79
C TYR A 48 -3.30 21.44 -6.39
N GLN A 49 -4.35 20.73 -6.78
CA GLN A 49 -4.26 19.61 -7.69
C GLN A 49 -4.26 20.16 -9.11
N ILE A 50 -3.20 19.86 -9.87
CA ILE A 50 -3.00 20.39 -11.21
C ILE A 50 -2.77 19.23 -12.18
N ARG A 51 -3.61 19.18 -13.22
CA ARG A 51 -3.41 18.29 -14.36
C ARG A 51 -2.77 19.05 -15.49
N ASN A 52 -1.62 18.57 -15.94
CA ASN A 52 -0.86 19.13 -17.04
C ASN A 52 -1.11 18.36 -18.33
N GLY A 53 -1.05 19.08 -19.43
CA GLY A 53 -0.95 18.50 -20.77
C GLY A 53 0.45 17.93 -21.02
N PRO A 54 0.61 17.14 -22.09
CA PRO A 54 1.87 16.49 -22.41
C PRO A 54 2.98 17.51 -22.69
N VAL A 55 4.21 17.19 -22.24
CA VAL A 55 5.45 17.94 -22.54
C VAL A 55 6.39 17.04 -23.33
N PRO A 56 6.89 17.47 -24.51
CA PRO A 56 7.85 16.67 -25.27
C PRO A 56 9.08 16.26 -24.42
N PRO A 57 9.56 15.00 -24.49
CA PRO A 57 9.11 13.91 -25.37
C PRO A 57 7.95 13.07 -24.82
N TRP A 58 7.42 13.40 -23.64
CA TRP A 58 6.39 12.64 -22.96
C TRP A 58 5.01 12.91 -23.58
N HIS A 59 4.23 11.86 -23.76
CA HIS A 59 2.93 11.91 -24.47
C HIS A 59 1.72 11.72 -23.54
N PHE A 60 1.94 11.66 -22.23
CA PHE A 60 0.88 11.48 -21.25
C PHE A 60 0.63 12.78 -20.49
N CYS A 61 -0.63 13.00 -20.11
CA CYS A 61 -0.97 14.04 -19.14
C CYS A 61 -0.41 13.62 -17.77
N THR A 62 0.08 14.59 -17.01
CA THR A 62 0.62 14.35 -15.67
C THR A 62 -0.21 15.06 -14.62
N GLU A 63 -0.27 14.51 -13.42
CA GLU A 63 -1.04 15.10 -12.31
C GLU A 63 -0.17 15.27 -11.06
N TYR A 64 -0.14 16.51 -10.57
CA TYR A 64 0.65 16.91 -9.42
C TYR A 64 -0.22 17.55 -8.35
N ILE A 65 0.15 17.32 -7.10
CA ILE A 65 -0.21 18.20 -6.00
C ILE A 65 0.91 19.25 -5.89
N VAL A 66 0.53 20.52 -6.04
CA VAL A 66 1.40 21.69 -5.98
C VAL A 66 1.16 22.41 -4.67
N VAL A 67 2.19 22.48 -3.83
CA VAL A 67 2.12 23.06 -2.49
C VAL A 67 2.92 24.35 -2.46
N LEU A 68 2.31 25.47 -2.08
CA LEU A 68 3.07 26.68 -1.73
C LEU A 68 3.90 26.42 -0.48
N LYS A 69 5.17 26.82 -0.47
CA LYS A 69 6.07 26.64 0.68
C LYS A 69 5.57 27.30 1.96
N ASN A 70 4.78 28.37 1.84
CA ASN A 70 4.15 29.07 2.97
C ASN A 70 2.78 28.50 3.36
N SER A 71 2.28 27.44 2.70
CA SER A 71 1.00 26.84 3.04
C SER A 71 1.03 26.36 4.50
N PRO A 72 -0.02 26.67 5.30
CA PRO A 72 -0.12 26.22 6.68
C PRO A 72 -0.61 24.77 6.80
N ALA A 73 -1.07 24.15 5.71
CA ALA A 73 -1.71 22.83 5.74
C ALA A 73 -0.71 21.66 5.73
N ILE A 74 0.55 21.89 5.32
CA ILE A 74 1.60 20.87 5.30
C ILE A 74 2.67 21.23 6.34
N SER A 75 2.99 20.28 7.22
CA SER A 75 4.09 20.43 8.18
C SER A 75 5.45 20.64 7.52
N ASP A 76 6.40 21.23 8.24
CA ASP A 76 7.77 21.44 7.73
C ASP A 76 8.49 20.12 7.41
N GLU A 77 8.19 19.06 8.17
CA GLU A 77 8.69 17.71 7.91
C GLU A 77 8.14 17.15 6.59
N ALA A 78 6.83 17.25 6.37
CA ALA A 78 6.18 16.80 5.13
C ALA A 78 6.60 17.61 3.90
N LYS A 79 6.89 18.91 4.06
CA LYS A 79 7.50 19.75 3.00
C LYS A 79 8.87 19.22 2.57
N GLY A 80 9.60 18.53 3.46
CA GLY A 80 10.87 17.87 3.14
C GLY A 80 10.76 16.78 2.08
N TYR A 81 9.57 16.20 1.86
CA TYR A 81 9.32 15.20 0.82
C TYR A 81 8.99 15.80 -0.56
N GLY A 82 8.65 17.09 -0.61
CA GLY A 82 8.28 17.77 -1.86
C GLY A 82 9.49 18.09 -2.73
N THR A 83 9.33 17.96 -4.05
CA THR A 83 10.38 18.36 -5.00
C THR A 83 10.25 19.85 -5.32
N PRO A 84 11.23 20.71 -5.02
CA PRO A 84 11.13 22.13 -5.37
C PRO A 84 11.17 22.34 -6.89
N SER A 85 10.30 23.22 -7.40
CA SER A 85 10.39 23.65 -8.80
C SER A 85 11.63 24.52 -9.01
N LYS A 86 12.24 24.40 -10.19
CA LYS A 86 13.43 25.17 -10.57
C LYS A 86 13.06 26.57 -11.05
N GLU A 87 11.96 26.68 -11.79
CA GLU A 87 11.52 27.95 -12.37
C GLU A 87 10.59 28.72 -11.43
N VAL A 88 9.95 28.04 -10.47
CA VAL A 88 8.98 28.61 -9.51
C VAL A 88 9.40 28.27 -8.07
N PRO A 89 10.32 29.03 -7.45
CA PRO A 89 10.95 28.67 -6.18
C PRO A 89 10.00 28.66 -4.97
N GLU A 90 8.80 29.23 -5.08
CA GLU A 90 7.77 29.28 -4.03
C GLU A 90 6.96 27.99 -3.90
N ILE A 91 7.05 27.05 -4.85
CA ILE A 91 6.26 25.80 -4.84
C ILE A 91 7.10 24.54 -4.59
N LEU A 92 6.41 23.51 -4.12
CA LEU A 92 6.86 22.13 -4.00
C LEU A 92 5.91 21.23 -4.80
N MET A 93 6.49 20.25 -5.48
CA MET A 93 5.81 19.33 -6.39
C MET A 93 5.73 17.94 -5.77
N TYR A 94 4.54 17.33 -5.85
CA TYR A 94 4.27 15.96 -5.41
C TYR A 94 3.57 15.21 -6.55
N SER A 95 4.25 14.23 -7.14
CA SER A 95 3.64 13.38 -8.17
C SER A 95 2.65 12.40 -7.53
N THR A 96 1.52 12.19 -8.19
CA THR A 96 0.46 11.27 -7.72
C THR A 96 0.37 9.99 -8.55
N GLU A 97 1.25 9.80 -9.54
CA GLU A 97 1.09 8.74 -10.54
C GLU A 97 1.48 7.34 -10.05
N ASP A 98 2.45 7.24 -9.15
CA ASP A 98 2.98 5.97 -8.64
C ASP A 98 2.51 5.74 -7.20
N TYR A 99 1.97 4.55 -6.94
CA TYR A 99 1.55 4.11 -5.59
C TYR A 99 2.73 4.09 -4.63
N PHE A 100 3.91 3.65 -5.06
CA PHE A 100 5.09 3.56 -4.18
C PHE A 100 5.84 4.89 -4.05
N ASN A 101 5.33 5.97 -4.64
CA ASN A 101 5.91 7.30 -4.49
C ASN A 101 5.61 7.86 -3.09
N LYS A 102 6.55 7.69 -2.16
CA LYS A 102 6.43 8.14 -0.75
C LYS A 102 5.85 9.55 -0.57
N PRO A 103 6.35 10.61 -1.25
CA PRO A 103 5.79 11.95 -1.17
C PRO A 103 4.27 12.03 -1.38
N ARG A 104 3.68 11.18 -2.23
CA ARG A 104 2.23 11.15 -2.49
C ARG A 104 1.45 10.92 -1.20
N TRP A 105 1.78 9.87 -0.46
CA TRP A 105 1.06 9.51 0.76
C TRP A 105 1.24 10.55 1.86
N VAL A 106 2.44 11.10 1.98
CA VAL A 106 2.73 12.17 2.96
C VAL A 106 1.88 13.40 2.70
N VAL A 107 1.80 13.87 1.44
CA VAL A 107 1.03 15.08 1.13
C VAL A 107 -0.48 14.85 1.23
N THR A 108 -0.99 13.70 0.78
CA THR A 108 -2.42 13.35 0.90
C THR A 108 -2.85 13.33 2.36
N TYR A 109 -2.09 12.64 3.22
CA TYR A 109 -2.39 12.59 4.66
C TYR A 109 -2.41 13.98 5.31
N GLU A 110 -1.43 14.84 5.01
CA GLU A 110 -1.37 16.17 5.61
C GLU A 110 -2.53 17.06 5.12
N ILE A 111 -2.95 16.94 3.85
CA ILE A 111 -4.14 17.62 3.33
C ILE A 111 -5.38 17.15 4.09
N HIS A 112 -5.62 15.84 4.15
CA HIS A 112 -6.79 15.28 4.84
C HIS A 112 -6.79 15.62 6.34
N LYS A 113 -5.62 15.60 6.98
CA LYS A 113 -5.45 15.96 8.39
C LYS A 113 -5.79 17.42 8.61
N TYR A 114 -5.32 18.31 7.75
CA TYR A 114 -5.67 19.72 7.80
C TYR A 114 -7.19 19.93 7.65
N LEU A 115 -7.83 19.27 6.68
CA LEU A 115 -9.28 19.38 6.49
C LEU A 115 -10.04 18.95 7.76
N VAL A 116 -9.69 17.81 8.35
CA VAL A 116 -10.28 17.31 9.60
C VAL A 116 -10.04 18.29 10.76
N ASP A 117 -8.82 18.81 10.92
CA ASP A 117 -8.47 19.79 11.96
C ASP A 117 -9.26 21.10 11.80
N GLN A 118 -9.63 21.47 10.57
CA GLN A 118 -10.49 22.63 10.27
C GLN A 118 -11.99 22.32 10.35
N GLY A 119 -12.39 21.07 10.66
CA GLY A 119 -13.79 20.65 10.68
C GLY A 119 -14.43 20.58 9.29
N ILE A 120 -13.63 20.44 8.24
CA ILE A 120 -14.05 20.27 6.85
C ILE A 120 -14.13 18.77 6.55
N PRO A 121 -15.23 18.27 5.97
CA PRO A 121 -15.34 16.85 5.63
C PRO A 121 -14.31 16.45 4.56
N LEU A 122 -13.83 15.21 4.67
CA LEU A 122 -13.01 14.59 3.64
C LEU A 122 -13.85 14.30 2.38
N PRO A 123 -13.21 14.13 1.21
CA PRO A 123 -13.89 13.64 0.01
C PRO A 123 -14.58 12.29 0.26
N ASP A 124 -15.64 12.01 -0.51
CA ASP A 124 -16.39 10.76 -0.38
C ASP A 124 -15.47 9.54 -0.59
N GLY A 125 -15.47 8.62 0.39
CA GLY A 125 -14.66 7.41 0.37
C GLY A 125 -13.26 7.55 0.96
N GLU A 126 -12.80 8.76 1.25
CA GLU A 126 -11.48 9.01 1.84
C GLU A 126 -11.51 8.95 3.36
N SER A 127 -10.44 8.43 3.97
CA SER A 127 -10.29 8.43 5.43
C SER A 127 -8.84 8.63 5.86
N LEU A 128 -8.66 9.36 6.96
CA LEU A 128 -7.33 9.52 7.59
C LEU A 128 -6.73 8.20 8.07
N ALA A 129 -7.59 7.24 8.42
CA ALA A 129 -7.15 5.92 8.84
C ALA A 129 -6.52 5.15 7.67
N GLU A 130 -7.15 5.18 6.48
CA GLU A 130 -6.58 4.56 5.29
C GLU A 130 -5.28 5.23 4.85
N ASP A 131 -5.24 6.57 4.77
CA ASP A 131 -4.03 7.32 4.42
C ASP A 131 -2.85 6.90 5.28
N ARG A 132 -3.09 6.77 6.59
CA ARG A 132 -2.08 6.37 7.55
C ARG A 132 -1.62 4.94 7.29
N VAL A 133 -2.54 4.00 7.08
CA VAL A 133 -2.22 2.58 6.85
C VAL A 133 -1.44 2.39 5.55
N ARG A 134 -1.84 3.04 4.46
CA ARG A 134 -1.09 3.05 3.19
C ARG A 134 0.28 3.71 3.36
N GLY A 135 0.33 4.82 4.10
CA GLY A 135 1.56 5.52 4.45
C GLY A 135 2.52 4.66 5.27
N MET A 136 2.03 3.83 6.19
CA MET A 136 2.85 2.90 6.98
C MET A 136 3.52 1.84 6.10
N GLU A 137 2.88 1.43 5.00
CA GLU A 137 3.49 0.51 4.01
C GLU A 137 4.61 1.19 3.23
N VAL A 138 4.30 2.35 2.62
CA VAL A 138 5.15 2.97 1.59
C VAL A 138 6.21 3.89 2.20
N CYS A 139 5.89 4.62 3.27
CA CYS A 139 6.76 5.61 3.92
C CYS A 139 6.75 5.44 5.47
N PRO A 140 7.20 4.29 5.99
CA PRO A 140 7.21 4.04 7.43
C PRO A 140 8.09 5.04 8.21
N GLU A 141 9.03 5.72 7.56
CA GLU A 141 9.83 6.78 8.20
C GLU A 141 9.00 8.01 8.62
N TYR A 142 7.87 8.28 7.96
CA TYR A 142 6.94 9.35 8.33
C TYR A 142 5.76 8.83 9.16
N PHE A 143 5.18 7.70 8.76
CA PHE A 143 3.95 7.18 9.34
C PHE A 143 4.16 6.21 10.52
N GLY A 144 5.39 5.76 10.72
CA GLY A 144 5.74 4.63 11.57
C GLY A 144 5.57 3.29 10.85
N GLU A 145 6.28 2.27 11.35
CA GLU A 145 6.07 0.90 10.89
C GLU A 145 4.76 0.34 11.43
N PHE A 146 4.26 -0.70 10.77
CA PHE A 146 3.17 -1.50 11.28
C PHE A 146 3.50 -2.11 12.65
N PRO A 147 2.60 -1.96 13.65
CA PRO A 147 2.80 -2.62 14.93
C PRO A 147 2.63 -4.13 14.76
N VAL A 148 3.40 -4.91 15.51
CA VAL A 148 3.16 -6.35 15.61
C VAL A 148 1.74 -6.54 16.16
N PRO A 149 0.91 -7.42 15.57
CA PRO A 149 -0.41 -7.74 16.12
C PRO A 149 -0.30 -8.12 17.59
N VAL A 150 -1.25 -7.66 18.41
CA VAL A 150 -1.32 -8.01 19.84
C VAL A 150 -2.38 -9.07 20.14
N GLU A 151 -3.30 -9.27 19.20
CA GLU A 151 -4.38 -10.24 19.27
C GLU A 151 -4.31 -11.16 18.06
N THR A 152 -4.66 -12.43 18.25
CA THR A 152 -4.79 -13.41 17.17
C THR A 152 -6.04 -14.26 17.38
N PRO A 153 -6.56 -14.90 16.32
CA PRO A 153 -7.68 -15.83 16.44
C PRO A 153 -7.36 -17.09 17.27
N TRP A 154 -6.08 -17.34 17.58
CA TRP A 154 -5.57 -18.58 18.18
C TRP A 154 -4.84 -18.35 19.51
N GLY A 155 -5.33 -17.36 20.25
CA GLY A 155 -4.84 -17.02 21.58
C GLY A 155 -3.59 -16.14 21.58
N PRO A 156 -2.84 -16.13 22.70
CA PRO A 156 -1.71 -15.23 22.87
C PRO A 156 -0.55 -15.57 21.94
N ILE A 157 0.22 -14.54 21.59
CA ILE A 157 1.45 -14.64 20.81
C ILE A 157 2.59 -15.03 21.76
N LEU A 158 3.23 -16.16 21.47
CA LEU A 158 4.37 -16.70 22.22
C LEU A 158 5.69 -16.08 21.75
N GLN A 159 5.82 -15.90 20.44
CA GLN A 159 6.92 -15.19 19.79
C GLN A 159 6.50 -14.75 18.39
N TYR A 160 7.30 -13.88 17.78
CA TYR A 160 7.08 -13.44 16.41
C TYR A 160 8.40 -13.32 15.65
N ASP A 161 8.27 -13.32 14.33
CA ASP A 161 9.34 -12.96 13.41
C ASP A 161 8.81 -12.00 12.35
N LYS A 162 9.59 -10.98 12.00
CA LYS A 162 9.19 -9.95 11.03
C LYS A 162 9.74 -10.35 9.66
N LEU A 163 8.86 -10.82 8.78
CA LEU A 163 9.23 -11.10 7.40
C LEU A 163 9.43 -9.79 6.62
N TRP A 164 8.48 -8.86 6.80
CA TRP A 164 8.53 -7.50 6.24
C TRP A 164 7.67 -6.55 7.09
N ASN A 165 7.78 -5.24 6.85
CA ASN A 165 6.88 -4.27 7.48
C ASN A 165 5.43 -4.57 7.08
N GLY A 166 4.57 -4.88 8.05
CA GLY A 166 3.19 -5.31 7.81
C GLY A 166 2.99 -6.81 7.53
N ILE A 167 4.07 -7.61 7.51
CA ILE A 167 4.01 -9.06 7.29
C ILE A 167 4.77 -9.78 8.40
N TYR A 168 4.04 -10.47 9.27
CA TYR A 168 4.59 -11.09 10.47
C TYR A 168 4.28 -12.58 10.53
N TRP A 169 5.26 -13.35 11.00
CA TRP A 169 5.04 -14.69 11.51
C TRP A 169 4.78 -14.60 13.00
N LEU A 170 3.71 -15.22 13.47
CA LEU A 170 3.30 -15.25 14.87
C LEU A 170 3.21 -16.70 15.33
N GLU A 171 3.97 -17.09 16.35
CA GLU A 171 3.71 -18.36 17.03
C GLU A 171 2.62 -18.14 18.07
N THR A 172 1.50 -18.83 17.88
CA THR A 172 0.31 -18.73 18.72
C THR A 172 0.16 -19.95 19.61
N ALA A 173 -0.50 -19.79 20.76
CA ALA A 173 -0.70 -20.88 21.71
C ALA A 173 -1.54 -22.04 21.16
N GLU A 174 -2.45 -21.78 20.21
CA GLU A 174 -3.41 -22.79 19.74
C GLU A 174 -3.13 -23.32 18.33
N ALA A 175 -2.65 -22.47 17.40
CA ALA A 175 -2.42 -22.87 16.00
C ALA A 175 -0.95 -23.05 15.63
N GLY A 176 -0.01 -22.79 16.56
CA GLY A 176 1.41 -22.70 16.24
C GLY A 176 1.68 -21.49 15.36
N TRP A 177 2.56 -21.62 14.36
CA TRP A 177 2.91 -20.52 13.46
C TRP A 177 1.76 -20.13 12.54
N ALA A 178 1.48 -18.83 12.47
CA ALA A 178 0.54 -18.20 11.57
C ALA A 178 1.14 -16.95 10.93
N LEU A 179 0.74 -16.67 9.69
CA LEU A 179 1.05 -15.43 8.99
C LEU A 179 0.00 -14.38 9.37
N ALA A 180 0.45 -13.15 9.66
CA ALA A 180 -0.38 -11.97 9.77
C ALA A 180 -0.03 -11.00 8.64
N LEU A 181 -1.04 -10.59 7.89
CA LEU A 181 -0.94 -9.63 6.79
C LEU A 181 -1.70 -8.34 7.13
N ALA A 182 -1.00 -7.21 7.06
CA ALA A 182 -1.63 -5.90 7.16
C ALA A 182 -2.52 -5.64 5.93
N PHE A 183 -3.49 -4.75 6.12
CA PHE A 183 -4.54 -4.45 5.14
C PHE A 183 -4.06 -4.23 3.70
N PRO A 184 -3.03 -3.39 3.41
CA PRO A 184 -2.63 -3.16 2.03
C PRO A 184 -2.17 -4.43 1.31
N PHE A 185 -1.42 -5.30 2.00
CA PHE A 185 -1.00 -6.58 1.43
C PHE A 185 -2.15 -7.57 1.26
N PHE A 186 -3.18 -7.47 2.11
CA PHE A 186 -4.34 -8.34 2.03
C PHE A 186 -5.23 -8.00 0.83
N GLU A 187 -5.33 -6.73 0.44
CA GLU A 187 -6.10 -6.33 -0.76
C GLU A 187 -5.50 -6.85 -2.08
N ASP A 188 -4.18 -7.08 -2.11
CA ASP A 188 -3.49 -7.64 -3.28
C ASP A 188 -3.61 -9.17 -3.38
N VAL A 189 -4.25 -9.83 -2.39
CA VAL A 189 -4.50 -11.27 -2.39
C VAL A 189 -5.78 -11.59 -3.19
N ARG A 190 -5.75 -12.67 -3.98
CA ARG A 190 -6.89 -13.14 -4.78
C ARG A 190 -8.09 -13.49 -3.88
N GLU A 191 -9.30 -13.26 -4.39
CA GLU A 191 -10.56 -13.46 -3.64
C GLU A 191 -10.67 -14.84 -2.97
N ASN A 192 -10.33 -15.92 -3.68
CA ASN A 192 -10.37 -17.29 -3.14
C ASN A 192 -9.38 -17.50 -1.98
N THR A 193 -8.22 -16.85 -2.04
CA THR A 193 -7.21 -16.89 -0.98
C THR A 193 -7.64 -16.00 0.18
N ALA A 194 -8.16 -14.81 -0.10
CA ALA A 194 -8.70 -13.90 0.90
C ALA A 194 -9.84 -14.54 1.72
N ALA A 195 -10.68 -15.38 1.10
CA ALA A 195 -11.74 -16.12 1.77
C ALA A 195 -11.24 -17.14 2.81
N LEU A 196 -9.95 -17.50 2.80
CA LEU A 196 -9.32 -18.37 3.80
C LEU A 196 -8.80 -17.61 5.01
N ALA A 197 -8.72 -16.29 4.94
CA ALA A 197 -8.25 -15.48 6.05
C ALA A 197 -9.17 -15.60 7.26
N VAL A 198 -8.56 -15.60 8.44
CA VAL A 198 -9.27 -15.52 9.71
C VAL A 198 -9.06 -14.13 10.28
N SER A 199 -10.14 -13.39 10.52
CA SER A 199 -10.09 -12.05 11.12
C SER A 199 -9.75 -12.12 12.61
N ALA A 200 -9.06 -11.09 13.13
CA ALA A 200 -8.89 -10.93 14.57
C ALA A 200 -10.24 -10.85 15.31
N PRO A 201 -10.30 -11.27 16.58
CA PRO A 201 -11.50 -11.12 17.40
C PRO A 201 -12.03 -9.67 17.46
N SER A 202 -11.15 -8.68 17.58
CA SER A 202 -11.51 -7.25 17.65
C SER A 202 -12.07 -6.69 16.33
N ALA A 203 -11.73 -7.28 15.18
CA ALA A 203 -12.31 -6.88 13.90
C ALA A 203 -13.80 -7.25 13.78
N LEU A 204 -14.29 -8.21 14.57
CA LEU A 204 -15.70 -8.61 14.59
C LEU A 204 -16.59 -7.63 15.36
N GLU A 205 -16.01 -6.73 16.16
CA GLU A 205 -16.75 -5.77 17.00
C GLU A 205 -17.09 -4.46 16.27
N GLY A 206 -16.64 -4.28 15.02
CA GLY A 206 -17.07 -3.18 14.14
C GLY A 206 -16.63 -1.77 14.56
N GLY A 207 -15.47 -1.64 15.20
CA GLY A 207 -14.88 -0.33 15.54
C GLY A 207 -14.17 0.33 14.34
N GLU A 208 -13.83 1.62 14.45
CA GLU A 208 -13.19 2.43 13.38
C GLU A 208 -11.88 1.83 12.79
N ASN A 209 -11.25 0.87 13.47
CA ASN A 209 -10.05 0.17 13.00
C ASN A 209 -10.31 -1.25 12.48
N SER A 210 -11.58 -1.72 12.41
CA SER A 210 -11.89 -3.07 11.93
C SER A 210 -11.51 -3.24 10.46
N ASP A 211 -11.69 -2.19 9.67
CA ASP A 211 -11.54 -2.24 8.21
C ASP A 211 -10.07 -2.38 7.79
N PHE A 212 -9.14 -1.96 8.66
CA PHE A 212 -7.70 -2.03 8.43
C PHE A 212 -6.99 -3.06 9.32
N ALA A 213 -7.76 -3.99 9.90
CA ALA A 213 -7.22 -5.02 10.77
C ALA A 213 -6.33 -6.02 10.02
N TYR A 214 -5.50 -6.71 10.79
CA TYR A 214 -4.69 -7.82 10.28
C TYR A 214 -5.57 -9.01 9.87
N HIS A 215 -5.14 -9.67 8.80
CA HIS A 215 -5.72 -10.91 8.30
C HIS A 215 -4.75 -12.05 8.56
N PHE A 216 -5.26 -13.15 9.12
CA PHE A 216 -4.42 -14.23 9.62
C PHE A 216 -4.60 -15.53 8.85
N TYR A 217 -3.49 -16.25 8.64
CA TYR A 217 -3.48 -17.55 7.99
C TYR A 217 -2.64 -18.54 8.81
N PRO A 218 -3.14 -19.73 9.18
CA PRO A 218 -2.29 -20.78 9.71
C PRO A 218 -1.16 -21.10 8.73
N TYR A 219 -0.01 -21.56 9.22
CA TYR A 219 1.16 -21.82 8.38
C TYR A 219 0.84 -22.65 7.13
N GLY A 220 0.03 -23.71 7.25
CA GLY A 220 -0.35 -24.54 6.10
C GLY A 220 -1.13 -23.78 5.00
N GLN A 221 -1.90 -22.75 5.34
CA GLN A 221 -2.68 -21.95 4.40
C GLN A 221 -1.94 -20.71 3.89
N SER A 222 -0.98 -20.21 4.68
CA SER A 222 -0.16 -19.04 4.34
C SER A 222 0.68 -19.19 3.05
N CYS A 223 0.80 -20.41 2.51
CA CYS A 223 1.53 -20.62 1.27
C CYS A 223 0.89 -19.92 0.06
N LEU A 224 -0.43 -19.73 0.07
CA LEU A 224 -1.16 -19.05 -1.00
C LEU A 224 -0.89 -17.54 -1.03
N PRO A 225 -1.19 -16.76 0.03
CA PRO A 225 -0.99 -15.32 -0.03
C PRO A 225 0.50 -14.97 -0.18
N LEU A 226 1.42 -15.76 0.39
CA LEU A 226 2.85 -15.54 0.14
C LEU A 226 3.21 -15.74 -1.32
N PHE A 227 2.71 -16.78 -1.98
CA PHE A 227 3.00 -17.02 -3.40
C PHE A 227 2.46 -15.91 -4.30
N GLU A 228 1.25 -15.44 -4.03
CA GLU A 228 0.63 -14.34 -4.76
C GLU A 228 1.40 -13.03 -4.60
N LEU A 229 1.90 -12.75 -3.39
CA LEU A 229 2.66 -11.53 -3.09
C LEU A 229 4.13 -11.58 -3.52
N LEU A 230 4.67 -12.74 -3.91
CA LEU A 230 6.10 -12.88 -4.28
C LEU A 230 6.49 -11.97 -5.47
N THR A 231 5.57 -11.68 -6.37
CA THR A 231 5.78 -10.80 -7.53
C THR A 231 6.15 -9.37 -7.13
N TYR A 232 5.68 -8.91 -5.97
CA TYR A 232 5.98 -7.59 -5.41
C TYR A 232 7.18 -7.60 -4.45
N ALA A 233 7.72 -8.79 -4.15
CA ALA A 233 8.69 -8.98 -3.07
C ALA A 233 10.13 -9.26 -3.54
N GLU A 234 10.40 -9.23 -4.86
CA GLU A 234 11.70 -9.60 -5.45
C GLU A 234 12.87 -8.82 -4.80
N GLU A 235 12.68 -7.53 -4.57
CA GLU A 235 13.68 -6.64 -3.99
C GLU A 235 13.67 -6.65 -2.45
N THR A 236 12.73 -7.33 -1.82
CA THR A 236 12.48 -7.26 -0.36
C THR A 236 12.62 -8.62 0.30
N TRP A 237 11.51 -9.26 0.67
CA TRP A 237 11.47 -10.44 1.54
C TRP A 237 11.42 -11.77 0.78
N ALA A 238 11.27 -11.77 -0.55
CA ALA A 238 11.17 -13.00 -1.35
C ALA A 238 12.34 -13.97 -1.13
N LYS A 239 13.56 -13.45 -0.93
CA LYS A 239 14.79 -14.24 -0.70
C LYS A 239 14.77 -15.05 0.60
N GLN A 240 13.89 -14.70 1.54
CA GLN A 240 13.72 -15.41 2.81
C GLN A 240 12.81 -16.64 2.64
N ILE A 241 12.06 -16.71 1.53
CA ILE A 241 11.15 -17.81 1.23
C ILE A 241 11.84 -18.86 0.37
N ASN A 242 11.70 -20.13 0.75
CA ASN A 242 12.04 -21.24 -0.13
C ASN A 242 10.91 -21.46 -1.14
N THR A 243 10.98 -20.78 -2.28
CA THR A 243 9.96 -20.83 -3.34
C THR A 243 9.66 -22.25 -3.83
N ALA A 244 10.67 -23.13 -3.90
CA ALA A 244 10.45 -24.52 -4.31
C ALA A 244 9.61 -25.30 -3.29
N ALA A 245 9.89 -25.13 -1.99
CA ALA A 245 9.08 -25.71 -0.93
C ALA A 245 7.68 -25.08 -0.83
N LEU A 246 7.56 -23.78 -1.14
CA LEU A 246 6.28 -23.07 -1.18
C LEU A 246 5.36 -23.67 -2.25
N LYS A 247 5.87 -23.83 -3.48
CA LYS A 247 5.14 -24.46 -4.59
C LYS A 247 4.74 -25.90 -4.26
N ASN A 248 5.63 -26.67 -3.63
CA ASN A 248 5.29 -28.02 -3.14
C ASN A 248 4.18 -28.00 -2.08
N ALA A 249 4.18 -27.02 -1.17
CA ALA A 249 3.13 -26.87 -0.17
C ALA A 249 1.77 -26.57 -0.82
N ILE A 250 1.73 -25.68 -1.83
CA ILE A 250 0.52 -25.39 -2.61
C ILE A 250 0.03 -26.66 -3.31
N LEU A 251 0.89 -27.39 -4.02
CA LEU A 251 0.50 -28.63 -4.70
C LEU A 251 -0.05 -29.70 -3.75
N LYS A 252 0.44 -29.72 -2.50
CA LYS A 252 0.00 -30.68 -1.48
C LYS A 252 -1.32 -30.27 -0.82
N CYS A 253 -1.47 -28.99 -0.47
CA CYS A 253 -2.57 -28.50 0.35
C CYS A 253 -3.73 -27.92 -0.49
N PHE A 254 -3.43 -27.38 -1.66
CA PHE A 254 -4.37 -26.68 -2.54
C PHE A 254 -4.19 -27.12 -4.02
N PRO A 255 -4.40 -28.40 -4.34
CA PRO A 255 -4.21 -28.92 -5.69
C PRO A 255 -5.16 -28.28 -6.72
N ASP A 256 -6.37 -27.88 -6.31
CA ASP A 256 -7.32 -27.18 -7.19
C ASP A 256 -6.80 -25.78 -7.56
N TYR A 257 -6.27 -25.01 -6.60
CA TYR A 257 -5.63 -23.73 -6.86
C TYR A 257 -4.48 -23.88 -7.85
N ALA A 258 -3.62 -24.89 -7.67
CA ALA A 258 -2.48 -25.12 -8.58
C ALA A 258 -2.93 -25.48 -10.01
N ARG A 259 -4.06 -26.19 -10.16
CA ARG A 259 -4.64 -26.49 -11.47
C ARG A 259 -5.20 -25.23 -12.12
N GLU A 260 -5.98 -24.44 -11.39
CA GLU A 260 -6.55 -23.18 -11.89
C GLU A 260 -5.45 -22.20 -12.33
N ASP A 261 -4.41 -22.04 -11.51
CA ASP A 261 -3.26 -21.20 -11.83
C ASP A 261 -2.53 -21.71 -13.09
N ALA A 262 -2.36 -23.03 -13.23
CA ALA A 262 -1.76 -23.62 -14.43
C ALA A 262 -2.61 -23.40 -15.70
N GLU A 263 -3.94 -23.37 -15.59
CA GLU A 263 -4.85 -23.08 -16.70
C GLU A 263 -4.81 -21.59 -17.09
N GLU A 264 -4.86 -20.69 -16.10
CA GLU A 264 -4.84 -19.24 -16.30
C GLU A 264 -3.49 -18.76 -16.85
N TYR A 265 -2.40 -19.34 -16.36
CA TYR A 265 -1.03 -18.92 -16.63
C TYR A 265 -0.22 -19.94 -17.44
N ALA A 266 -0.88 -20.75 -18.27
CA ALA A 266 -0.26 -21.81 -19.07
C ALA A 266 0.92 -21.33 -19.96
N ASN A 267 0.94 -20.04 -20.30
CA ASN A 267 1.97 -19.42 -21.13
C ASN A 267 3.17 -18.85 -20.36
N LEU A 268 3.14 -18.85 -19.02
CA LEU A 268 4.27 -18.37 -18.23
C LEU A 268 5.49 -19.29 -18.34
N PRO A 269 6.71 -18.75 -18.18
CA PRO A 269 7.92 -19.54 -18.09
C PRO A 269 7.79 -20.65 -17.04
N ILE A 270 8.38 -21.82 -17.31
CA ILE A 270 8.36 -22.99 -16.41
C ILE A 270 8.80 -22.66 -14.97
N GLY A 271 9.72 -21.69 -14.81
CA GLY A 271 10.19 -21.25 -13.50
C GLY A 271 9.14 -20.52 -12.67
N GLU A 272 8.13 -19.93 -13.31
CA GLU A 272 7.04 -19.19 -12.67
C GLU A 272 5.87 -20.12 -12.34
N GLN A 273 5.65 -21.18 -13.13
CA GLN A 273 4.60 -22.18 -12.91
C GLN A 273 4.75 -22.94 -11.58
N ILE A 274 3.62 -23.38 -11.02
CA ILE A 274 3.55 -24.17 -9.78
C ILE A 274 3.86 -25.64 -10.09
N LEU A 275 5.14 -26.00 -10.11
CA LEU A 275 5.62 -27.35 -10.40
C LEU A 275 6.33 -27.98 -9.20
N PHE A 276 6.17 -29.30 -9.06
CA PHE A 276 6.79 -30.05 -7.98
C PHE A 276 8.31 -30.07 -8.12
N THR A 277 9.01 -29.75 -7.03
CA THR A 277 10.47 -29.80 -6.95
C THR A 277 10.92 -30.92 -6.00
N PRO A 278 11.51 -32.02 -6.52
CA PRO A 278 12.01 -33.11 -5.69
C PRO A 278 13.03 -32.63 -4.65
N GLY A 279 12.89 -33.11 -3.41
CA GLY A 279 13.82 -32.82 -2.32
C GLY A 279 13.67 -31.45 -1.65
N ALA A 280 12.83 -30.55 -2.16
CA ALA A 280 12.62 -29.23 -1.55
C ALA A 280 11.76 -29.27 -0.27
N GLY A 281 10.97 -30.33 -0.06
CA GLY A 281 10.03 -30.44 1.07
C GLY A 281 8.83 -29.50 0.92
N THR A 282 8.15 -29.20 2.03
CA THR A 282 7.04 -28.22 2.11
C THR A 282 7.28 -27.11 3.12
N ASP A 283 8.46 -27.10 3.75
CA ASP A 283 8.83 -26.06 4.72
C ASP A 283 9.44 -24.87 3.97
N PHE A 284 8.59 -23.88 3.72
CA PHE A 284 8.91 -22.73 2.88
C PHE A 284 9.49 -21.54 3.65
N TYR A 285 9.46 -21.59 4.99
CA TYR A 285 10.09 -20.59 5.85
C TYR A 285 10.91 -21.25 6.95
N LYS A 286 12.00 -20.60 7.37
CA LYS A 286 12.84 -21.03 8.49
C LYS A 286 12.59 -20.12 9.68
N PHE A 287 11.77 -20.57 10.61
CA PHE A 287 11.50 -19.83 11.84
C PHE A 287 12.76 -19.70 12.71
N PRO A 288 12.91 -18.56 13.41
CA PRO A 288 13.97 -18.40 14.38
C PRO A 288 13.81 -19.44 15.50
N VAL A 289 14.92 -20.09 15.86
CA VAL A 289 14.95 -20.99 17.02
C VAL A 289 15.26 -20.12 18.24
N THR A 290 14.28 -19.92 19.11
CA THR A 290 14.55 -19.35 20.44
C THR A 290 15.39 -20.36 21.23
N PRO A 291 16.59 -20.01 21.74
CA PRO A 291 17.31 -20.90 22.62
C PRO A 291 16.45 -21.14 23.87
N ILE A 292 16.14 -22.40 24.16
CA ILE A 292 15.50 -22.79 25.41
C ILE A 292 16.45 -22.36 26.53
N PRO A 293 16.04 -21.48 27.47
CA PRO A 293 16.84 -21.24 28.66
C PRO A 293 16.93 -22.58 29.39
N MET A 294 18.13 -23.17 29.43
CA MET A 294 18.37 -24.32 30.31
C MET A 294 18.10 -23.86 31.75
N MET A 295 17.02 -24.40 32.34
CA MET A 295 16.76 -24.30 33.78
C MET A 295 17.83 -25.06 34.56
#